data_AF-A0AAJ2VQK9-F1
#
_entry.id   AF-A0AAJ2VQK9-F1
#
_cell.length_a   1.000
_cell.length_b   1.000
_cell.length_c   1.000
_cell.angle_alpha   90.00
_cell.angle_beta   90.00
_cell.angle_gamma   90.00
#
_symmetry.space_group_name_H-M   'P 1'
#
loop_
_entity.id
_entity.type
_entity.pdbx_description
1 polymer ?
#
loop_
_entity_poly.entity_id
_entity_poly.type
_entity_poly.pdbx_seq_one_letter_code
_entity_poly.pdbx_strand_id
1 'polypeptide(L)' 'MKLMERVKAILRVKRYSLRTEKNYCYWVCFFIRFNRMRHPAALSGHEVRQLLECLAIERRVATLG' A
#
# COMPACT_ATOMS: atom_id res chain seq x y z
N MET A 1 14.17 -5.75 12.33
CA MET A 1 13.83 -5.93 10.90
C MET A 1 12.81 -4.85 10.51
N LYS A 2 13.10 -4.05 9.49
CA LYS A 2 12.24 -2.93 9.06
C LYS A 2 11.05 -3.47 8.24
N LEU A 3 9.88 -2.83 8.32
CA LEU A 3 8.64 -3.27 7.64
C LEU A 3 8.85 -3.58 6.15
N MET A 4 9.57 -2.71 5.43
CA MET A 4 9.81 -2.89 3.99
C MET A 4 10.68 -4.10 3.66
N GLU A 5 11.58 -4.51 4.55
CA GLU A 5 12.38 -5.72 4.35
C GLU A 5 11.48 -6.96 4.41
N ARG A 6 10.52 -6.97 5.35
CA ARG A 6 9.53 -8.06 5.46
C ARG A 6 8.66 -8.15 4.22
N VAL A 7 8.15 -7.02 3.75
CA VAL A 7 7.32 -6.96 2.54
C VAL A 7 8.08 -7.50 1.33
N LYS A 8 9.32 -7.03 1.10
CA LYS A 8 10.15 -7.50 -0.03
C LYS A 8 10.46 -8.99 0.06
N ALA A 9 10.80 -9.49 1.24
CA ALA A 9 11.07 -10.92 1.44
C ALA A 9 9.86 -11.78 1.06
N ILE A 10 8.66 -11.39 1.52
CA ILE A 10 7.41 -12.10 1.18
C ILE A 10 7.13 -12.06 -0.33
N LEU A 11 7.31 -10.89 -0.97
CA LEU A 11 7.05 -10.74 -2.41
C LEU A 11 8.01 -11.59 -3.26
N ARG A 12 9.27 -11.70 -2.86
CA ARG A 12 10.28 -12.54 -3.52
C ARG A 12 10.00 -14.03 -3.34
N VAL A 13 9.60 -14.46 -2.14
CA VAL A 13 9.15 -15.85 -1.89
C VAL A 13 7.95 -16.20 -2.77
N LYS A 14 7.02 -15.25 -2.96
CA LYS A 14 5.87 -15.39 -3.87
C LYS A 14 6.22 -15.26 -5.36
N ARG A 15 7.51 -15.10 -5.72
CA ARG A 15 8.01 -14.95 -7.09
C ARG A 15 7.35 -13.81 -7.88
N TYR A 16 6.95 -12.73 -7.20
CA TYR A 16 6.50 -11.54 -7.91
C TYR A 16 7.66 -10.89 -8.68
N SER A 17 7.35 -10.30 -9.82
CA SER A 17 8.34 -9.54 -10.60
C SER A 17 8.89 -8.36 -9.80
N LEU A 18 10.10 -7.90 -10.12
CA LEU A 18 10.68 -6.68 -9.53
C LEU A 18 9.80 -5.44 -9.77
N ARG A 19 9.07 -5.40 -10.90
CA ARG A 19 8.11 -4.33 -11.19
C ARG A 19 6.96 -4.35 -10.18
N THR A 20 6.41 -5.53 -9.91
CA THR A 20 5.35 -5.71 -8.91
C THR A 20 5.87 -5.42 -7.51
N GLU A 21 7.09 -5.85 -7.15
CA GLU A 21 7.73 -5.52 -5.86
C GLU A 21 7.77 -4.01 -5.63
N LYS A 22 8.24 -3.25 -6.63
CA LYS A 22 8.31 -1.78 -6.57
C LYS A 22 6.92 -1.15 -6.40
N ASN A 23 5.93 -1.60 -7.16
CA ASN A 23 4.56 -1.08 -7.06
C ASN A 23 3.95 -1.33 -5.68
N TYR A 24 4.10 -2.53 -5.13
CA TYR A 24 3.59 -2.85 -3.80
C TYR A 24 4.33 -2.05 -2.71
N CYS A 25 5.65 -1.92 -2.80
CA CYS A 25 6.41 -1.10 -1.86
C CYS A 25 5.96 0.37 -1.89
N TYR A 26 5.69 0.91 -3.07
CA TYR A 26 5.18 2.27 -3.24
C TYR A 26 3.83 2.43 -2.52
N TRP A 27 2.86 1.56 -2.80
CA TRP A 27 1.52 1.65 -2.22
C TRP A 27 1.51 1.47 -0.70
N VAL A 28 2.33 0.56 -0.16
CA VAL A 28 2.45 0.40 1.29
C VAL A 28 3.05 1.66 1.93
N CYS A 29 4.10 2.25 1.33
CA CYS A 29 4.66 3.51 1.81
C CYS A 29 3.65 4.66 1.73
N PHE A 30 2.89 4.74 0.64
CA PHE A 30 1.86 5.76 0.44
C PHE A 30 0.75 5.63 1.48
N PHE A 31 0.23 4.42 1.72
CA PHE A 31 -0.78 4.15 2.74
C PHE A 31 -0.34 4.55 4.15
N ILE A 32 0.90 4.25 4.53
CA ILE A 32 1.44 4.63 5.84
C ILE A 32 1.55 6.16 5.96
N ARG A 33 2.01 6.84 4.90
CA ARG A 33 2.10 8.30 4.89
C ARG A 33 0.72 8.97 4.96
N PHE A 34 -0.25 8.46 4.20
CA PHE A 34 -1.63 8.92 4.21
C PHE A 34 -2.23 8.85 5.63
N ASN A 35 -1.90 7.78 6.36
CA ASN A 35 -2.31 7.57 7.74
C ASN A 35 -1.37 8.20 8.78
N ARG A 36 -0.68 9.29 8.43
CA ARG A 36 0.20 10.08 9.33
C ARG A 36 1.28 9.25 10.02
N MET A 37 1.84 8.26 9.32
CA MET A 37 2.83 7.32 9.83
C MET A 37 2.40 6.50 11.05
N ARG A 38 1.08 6.32 11.24
CA ARG A 38 0.56 5.37 12.24
C ARG A 38 1.10 3.97 11.94
N HIS A 39 1.43 3.24 13.00
CA HIS A 39 1.92 1.88 12.86
C HIS A 39 0.86 1.00 12.17
N PRO A 40 1.20 0.14 11.18
CA PRO A 40 0.21 -0.63 10.43
C PRO A 40 -0.68 -1.54 11.28
N ALA A 41 -0.19 -2.00 12.44
CA ALA A 41 -0.98 -2.80 13.37
C ALA A 41 -2.15 -2.03 14.02
N ALA A 42 -2.12 -0.69 13.98
CA ALA A 42 -3.20 0.18 14.46
C ALA A 42 -4.12 0.64 13.32
N LEU A 43 -3.88 0.20 12.08
CA LEU A 43 -4.69 0.51 10.90
C LEU A 43 -5.53 -0.70 10.54
N SER A 44 -6.74 -0.45 10.06
CA SER A 44 -7.72 -1.48 9.74
C SER A 44 -8.21 -1.35 8.30
N GLY A 45 -9.19 -2.19 7.92
CA GLY A 45 -9.88 -2.04 6.65
C GLY A 45 -10.65 -0.71 6.50
N HIS A 46 -10.90 0.01 7.59
CA HIS A 46 -11.51 1.35 7.52
C HIS A 46 -10.59 2.35 6.82
N GLU A 47 -9.32 2.42 7.23
CA GLU A 47 -8.32 3.31 6.66
C GLU A 47 -7.98 2.96 5.21
N VAL A 48 -8.09 1.67 4.85
CA VAL A 48 -7.97 1.23 3.45
C VAL A 48 -9.11 1.80 2.61
N ARG A 49 -10.35 1.75 3.10
CA ARG A 49 -11.51 2.35 2.41
C ARG A 49 -11.38 3.86 2.25
N GLN A 50 -10.97 4.56 3.32
CA GLN A 50 -10.74 6.01 3.26
C GLN A 50 -9.66 6.39 2.23
N LEU A 51 -8.58 5.61 2.14
CA LEU A 51 -7.57 5.81 1.10
C LEU A 51 -8.19 5.64 -0.30
N LEU A 52 -8.96 4.57 -0.51
CA LEU A 52 -9.58 4.29 -1.82
C LEU A 52 -10.59 5.36 -2.22
N GLU A 53 -11.40 5.86 -1.29
CA GLU A 53 -12.33 6.98 -1.49
C GLU A 53 -11.57 8.26 -1.87
N CYS A 54 -10.49 8.58 -1.13
CA CYS A 54 -9.64 9.72 -1.45
C CYS A 54 -9.02 9.59 -2.84
N LEU A 55 -8.50 8.42 -3.22
CA LEU A 55 -7.94 8.17 -4.56
C LEU A 55 -8.99 8.29 -5.68
N ALA A 56 -10.22 7.88 -5.41
CA ALA A 56 -11.33 8.01 -6.36
C ALA A 56 -11.70 9.48 -6.58
N ILE A 57 -11.74 10.28 -5.51
CA ILE A 57 -12.11 11.71 -5.55
C ILE A 57 -10.97 12.56 -6.12
N GLU A 58 -9.74 12.41 -5.62
CA GLU A 58 -8.64 13.33 -5.94
C GLU A 58 -7.92 13.01 -7.26
N ARG A 59 -7.94 11.75 -7.71
CA ARG A 59 -7.05 11.32 -8.80
C ARG A 59 -7.71 10.63 -9.99
N ARG A 60 -9.03 10.46 -10.03
CA ARG A 60 -9.72 9.66 -11.09
C ARG A 60 -9.01 8.31 -11.36
N VAL A 61 -8.40 7.69 -10.34
CA VAL A 61 -7.72 6.38 -10.50
C VAL A 61 -8.75 5.24 -10.51
N ALA A 62 -10.01 5.56 -10.19
CA ALA A 62 -11.13 4.72 -10.55
C ALA A 62 -11.29 4.79 -12.08
N THR A 63 -10.64 3.87 -12.79
CA THR A 63 -11.22 3.39 -14.04
C THR A 63 -12.51 2.69 -13.65
N LEU A 64 -13.63 3.42 -13.63
CA LEU A 64 -14.93 2.76 -13.81
C LEU A 64 -14.82 2.01 -15.13
N GLY A 65 -15.04 0.70 -15.06
CA GLY A 65 -15.10 -0.16 -16.23
C GLY A 65 -16.20 0.25 -17.19
#